data_AF-A0A853BGY8-F1
#
_entry.id   AF-A0A853BGY8-F1
#
_cell.length_a   1.000
_cell.length_b   1.000
_cell.length_c   1.000
_cell.angle_alpha   90.00
_cell.angle_beta   90.00
_cell.angle_gamma   90.00
#
_symmetry.space_group_name_H-M   'P 1'
#
loop_
_entity.id
_entity.type
_entity.pdbx_description
1 polymer ?
#
loop_
_entity_poly.entity_id
_entity_poly.type
_entity_poly.pdbx_seq_one_letter_code
_entity_poly.pdbx_strand_id
1 'polypeptide(L)'
;MAVWQLAAAQTAYAAAGGHDPLERGAVAAAVALLLVAAGFDLFDGRVARRLGGSGMGAELDNLADVISFGFAPAFFVVAWGTLAGEGGPLQHTVALAAAAAVLLAVVVRLARFSCQAPDSSTFTGLPSPFGAMAVITVVLLDPPVYVGAAAVALVAWLMVSRVAYPKPRGRLAYAALGCIVVGAGCLAAWALDAPGGVVLLYSGGGLLLALVLAVPVSLVAARRNDPAPAPADSV
;
A
#
# COMPACT_ATOMS: atom_id res chain seq x y z
N MET A 1 -4.86 -4.11 -16.23
CA MET A 1 -4.11 -3.08 -17.01
C MET A 1 -2.79 -2.70 -16.36
N ALA A 2 -2.73 -2.27 -15.09
CA ALA A 2 -1.46 -1.90 -14.43
C ALA A 2 -0.44 -3.05 -14.42
N VAL A 3 -0.85 -4.25 -13.99
CA VAL A 3 -0.01 -5.46 -14.02
C VAL A 3 0.47 -5.81 -15.42
N TRP A 4 -0.38 -5.64 -16.44
CA TRP A 4 -0.02 -5.88 -17.84
C TRP A 4 1.05 -4.91 -18.32
N GLN A 5 0.91 -3.61 -18.02
CA GLN A 5 1.92 -2.60 -18.39
C GLN A 5 3.27 -2.91 -17.75
N LEU A 6 3.26 -3.32 -16.49
CA LEU A 6 4.48 -3.71 -15.79
C LEU A 6 5.09 -5.00 -16.36
N ALA A 7 4.25 -6.00 -16.67
CA ALA A 7 4.70 -7.24 -17.29
C ALA A 7 5.30 -6.98 -18.68
N ALA A 8 4.66 -6.16 -19.51
CA ALA A 8 5.15 -5.75 -20.81
C ALA A 8 6.50 -5.03 -20.68
N ALA A 9 6.63 -4.11 -19.72
CA ALA A 9 7.87 -3.39 -19.46
C ALA A 9 9.01 -4.30 -18.99
N GLN A 10 8.72 -5.29 -18.14
CA GLN A 10 9.69 -6.30 -17.72
C GLN A 10 10.10 -7.23 -18.87
N THR A 11 9.16 -7.63 -19.73
CA THR A 11 9.50 -8.45 -20.91
C THR A 11 10.35 -7.68 -21.92
N ALA A 12 10.07 -6.39 -22.11
CA ALA A 12 10.88 -5.53 -22.96
C ALA A 12 12.29 -5.32 -22.39
N TYR A 13 12.40 -5.12 -21.07
CA TYR A 13 13.67 -5.06 -20.35
C TYR A 13 14.51 -6.33 -20.51
N ALA A 14 13.89 -7.49 -20.30
CA ALA A 14 14.56 -8.79 -20.45
C ALA A 14 15.00 -9.03 -21.91
N ALA A 15 14.21 -8.60 -22.88
CA ALA A 15 14.55 -8.68 -24.30
C ALA A 15 15.69 -7.74 -24.71
N ALA A 16 15.84 -6.59 -24.03
CA ALA A 16 16.92 -5.62 -24.24
C ALA A 16 18.25 -6.00 -23.54
N GLY A 17 18.35 -7.19 -22.96
CA GLY A 17 19.57 -7.67 -22.30
C GLY A 17 19.83 -7.07 -20.92
N GLY A 18 18.86 -6.37 -20.33
CA GLY A 18 18.94 -5.85 -18.97
C GLY A 18 19.82 -4.60 -18.80
N HIS A 19 20.03 -3.83 -19.86
CA HIS A 19 20.88 -2.63 -19.83
C HIS A 19 20.10 -1.31 -19.70
N ASP A 20 18.85 -1.27 -20.13
CA ASP A 20 18.01 -0.06 -20.06
C ASP A 20 17.12 -0.09 -18.82
N PRO A 21 17.11 0.93 -17.94
CA PRO A 21 16.16 0.98 -16.82
C PRO A 21 14.71 0.79 -17.29
N LEU A 22 13.83 0.26 -16.43
CA LEU A 22 12.39 0.20 -16.73
C LEU A 22 11.92 1.52 -17.32
N GLU A 23 11.27 1.47 -18.50
CA GLU A 23 10.76 2.68 -19.14
C GLU A 23 9.91 3.46 -18.15
N ARG A 24 10.40 4.65 -17.78
CA ARG A 24 9.74 5.54 -16.80
C ARG A 24 8.27 5.74 -17.13
N GLY A 25 7.93 5.77 -18.43
CA GLY A 25 6.55 5.85 -18.92
C GLY A 25 5.66 4.67 -18.50
N ALA A 26 6.16 3.43 -18.57
CA ALA A 26 5.40 2.25 -18.17
C ALA A 26 5.17 2.22 -16.64
N VAL A 27 6.19 2.60 -15.88
CA VAL A 27 6.10 2.75 -14.42
C VAL A 27 5.09 3.84 -14.05
N ALA A 28 5.19 5.01 -14.69
CA ALA A 28 4.27 6.12 -14.47
C ALA A 28 2.82 5.74 -14.81
N ALA A 29 2.61 5.04 -15.93
CA ALA A 29 1.29 4.55 -16.31
C ALA A 29 0.72 3.55 -15.29
N ALA A 30 1.55 2.65 -14.77
CA ALA A 30 1.13 1.71 -13.74
C ALA A 30 0.75 2.42 -12.42
N VAL A 31 1.52 3.42 -11.99
CA VAL A 31 1.21 4.26 -10.82
C VAL A 31 -0.11 5.01 -11.03
N ALA A 32 -0.31 5.62 -12.19
CA ALA A 32 -1.55 6.33 -12.51
C ALA A 32 -2.77 5.39 -12.50
N LEU A 33 -2.65 4.20 -13.08
CA LEU A 33 -3.72 3.20 -13.07
C LEU A 33 -4.05 2.69 -11.65
N LEU A 34 -3.06 2.59 -10.77
CA LEU A 34 -3.28 2.22 -9.38
C LEU A 34 -3.97 3.31 -8.55
N LEU A 35 -3.62 4.57 -8.80
CA LEU A 35 -4.33 5.71 -8.23
C LEU A 35 -5.79 5.75 -8.67
N VAL A 36 -6.04 5.47 -9.96
CA VAL A 36 -7.40 5.35 -10.50
C VAL A 36 -8.14 4.18 -9.85
N ALA A 37 -7.50 3.01 -9.70
CA ALA A 37 -8.10 1.85 -9.02
C ALA A 37 -8.46 2.17 -7.55
N ALA A 38 -7.58 2.86 -6.82
CA ALA A 38 -7.87 3.32 -5.45
C ALA A 38 -9.05 4.31 -5.39
N GLY A 39 -9.22 5.14 -6.42
CA GLY A 39 -10.39 6.01 -6.56
C GLY A 39 -11.69 5.22 -6.77
N PHE A 40 -11.65 4.18 -7.61
CA PHE A 40 -12.82 3.33 -7.89
C PHE A 40 -13.22 2.46 -6.69
N ASP A 41 -12.27 1.85 -5.96
CA ASP A 41 -12.53 1.11 -4.71
C ASP A 41 -13.33 1.97 -3.69
N LEU A 42 -12.93 3.24 -3.52
CA LEU A 42 -13.64 4.17 -2.64
C LEU A 42 -15.05 4.52 -3.14
N PHE A 43 -15.28 4.49 -4.45
CA PHE A 43 -16.57 4.78 -5.07
C PHE A 43 -17.50 3.56 -5.02
N ASP A 44 -17.01 2.37 -5.33
CA ASP A 44 -17.77 1.12 -5.36
C ASP A 44 -18.30 0.79 -3.95
N GLY A 45 -17.49 1.02 -2.91
CA GLY A 45 -17.95 0.94 -1.53
C GLY A 45 -19.07 1.94 -1.18
N ARG A 46 -19.11 3.14 -1.78
CA ARG A 46 -20.21 4.11 -1.58
C ARG A 46 -21.46 3.72 -2.36
N VAL A 47 -21.30 3.21 -3.57
CA VAL A 47 -22.40 2.79 -4.44
C VAL A 47 -23.10 1.57 -3.86
N ALA A 48 -22.34 0.55 -3.41
CA ALA A 48 -22.88 -0.65 -2.78
C ALA A 48 -23.72 -0.35 -1.53
N ARG A 49 -23.33 0.65 -0.73
CA ARG A 49 -24.11 1.12 0.44
C ARG A 49 -25.41 1.82 0.07
N ARG A 50 -25.50 2.45 -1.11
CA ARG A 50 -26.68 3.20 -1.55
C ARG A 50 -27.66 2.35 -2.34
N LEU A 51 -27.18 1.37 -3.09
CA LEU A 51 -27.99 0.59 -4.04
C LEU A 51 -28.29 -0.84 -3.56
N GLY A 52 -27.71 -1.28 -2.45
CA GLY A 52 -27.86 -2.66 -1.95
C GLY A 52 -26.95 -3.63 -2.70
N GLY A 53 -25.72 -3.79 -2.20
CA GLY A 53 -24.72 -4.71 -2.78
C GLY A 53 -25.11 -6.19 -2.67
N SER A 54 -24.67 -7.00 -3.64
CA SER A 54 -24.81 -8.46 -3.62
C SER A 54 -23.56 -9.13 -3.01
N GLY A 55 -23.73 -10.33 -2.43
CA GLY A 55 -22.59 -11.10 -1.90
C GLY A 55 -21.56 -11.48 -2.97
N MET A 56 -22.00 -11.74 -4.21
CA MET A 56 -21.11 -11.97 -5.35
C MET A 56 -20.28 -10.73 -5.69
N GLY A 57 -20.89 -9.54 -5.64
CA GLY A 57 -20.19 -8.28 -5.91
C GLY A 57 -19.08 -8.00 -4.90
N ALA A 58 -19.32 -8.29 -3.62
CA ALA A 58 -18.31 -8.15 -2.57
C ALA A 58 -17.08 -9.05 -2.80
N GLU A 59 -17.28 -10.27 -3.32
CA GLU A 59 -16.15 -11.17 -3.59
C GLU A 59 -15.39 -10.80 -4.87
N LEU A 60 -16.07 -10.26 -5.87
CA LEU A 60 -15.42 -9.69 -7.06
C LEU A 60 -14.56 -8.47 -6.71
N ASP A 61 -15.03 -7.63 -5.78
CA ASP A 61 -14.29 -6.49 -5.22
C ASP A 61 -13.01 -6.96 -4.52
N ASN A 62 -13.11 -7.97 -3.64
CA ASN A 62 -11.94 -8.58 -2.99
C ASN A 62 -10.90 -9.11 -3.99
N LEU A 63 -11.35 -9.77 -5.06
CA LEU A 63 -10.44 -10.29 -6.09
C LEU A 63 -9.75 -9.15 -6.86
N ALA A 64 -10.50 -8.11 -7.22
CA ALA A 64 -9.96 -6.92 -7.88
C ALA A 64 -8.92 -6.20 -6.98
N ASP A 65 -9.17 -6.15 -5.68
CA ASP A 65 -8.27 -5.61 -4.67
C ASP A 65 -6.97 -6.40 -4.53
N VAL A 66 -7.03 -7.74 -4.53
CA VAL A 66 -5.83 -8.59 -4.52
C VAL A 66 -4.97 -8.32 -5.75
N ILE A 67 -5.58 -8.19 -6.93
CA ILE A 67 -4.85 -7.97 -8.17
C ILE A 67 -4.24 -6.56 -8.19
N SER A 68 -5.01 -5.54 -7.82
CA SER A 68 -4.61 -4.13 -7.90
C SER A 68 -3.64 -3.76 -6.78
N PHE A 69 -3.95 -4.10 -5.53
CA PHE A 69 -3.17 -3.67 -4.36
C PHE A 69 -2.23 -4.73 -3.81
N GLY A 70 -2.36 -5.99 -4.23
CA GLY A 70 -1.42 -7.06 -3.88
C GLY A 70 -0.42 -7.34 -4.99
N PHE A 71 -0.92 -7.74 -6.15
CA PHE A 71 -0.08 -8.19 -7.27
C PHE A 71 0.73 -7.06 -7.89
N ALA A 72 0.13 -5.90 -8.15
CA ALA A 72 0.85 -4.81 -8.80
C ALA A 72 2.03 -4.29 -7.94
N PRO A 73 1.88 -4.00 -6.63
CA PRO A 73 3.02 -3.61 -5.79
C PRO A 73 4.06 -4.72 -5.63
N ALA A 74 3.65 -5.98 -5.49
CA ALA A 74 4.58 -7.11 -5.43
C ALA A 74 5.43 -7.21 -6.70
N PHE A 75 4.81 -7.00 -7.86
CA PHE A 75 5.50 -6.99 -9.14
C PHE A 75 6.51 -5.83 -9.23
N PHE A 76 6.13 -4.64 -8.74
CA PHE A 76 7.04 -3.50 -8.61
C PHE A 76 8.30 -3.83 -7.79
N VAL A 77 8.14 -4.55 -6.67
CA VAL A 77 9.27 -4.95 -5.81
C VAL A 77 10.19 -5.96 -6.49
N VAL A 78 9.62 -6.94 -7.20
CA VAL A 78 10.41 -7.91 -7.98
C VAL A 78 11.18 -7.21 -9.08
N ALA A 79 10.49 -6.39 -9.86
CA ALA A 79 11.08 -5.62 -10.95
C ALA A 79 12.23 -4.74 -10.43
N TRP A 80 11.98 -3.98 -9.37
CA TRP A 80 13.03 -3.17 -8.76
C TRP A 80 14.23 -3.99 -8.29
N GLY A 81 13.99 -5.12 -7.61
CA GLY A 81 15.06 -6.00 -7.15
C GLY A 81 15.82 -6.75 -8.25
N THR A 82 15.26 -6.86 -9.47
CA THR A 82 15.97 -7.39 -10.65
C THR A 82 16.71 -6.31 -11.43
N LEU A 83 16.32 -5.04 -11.27
CA LEU A 83 16.86 -3.89 -12.01
C LEU A 83 17.94 -3.12 -11.25
N ALA A 84 17.92 -3.13 -9.91
CA ALA A 84 18.74 -2.27 -9.05
C ALA A 84 20.25 -2.61 -9.01
N GLY A 85 20.78 -3.33 -10.00
CA GLY A 85 22.22 -3.56 -10.21
C GLY A 85 22.67 -5.01 -10.08
N GLU A 86 24.00 -5.23 -10.15
CA GLU A 86 24.78 -6.49 -10.19
C GLU A 86 24.59 -7.43 -8.97
N GLY A 87 23.36 -7.58 -8.50
CA GLY A 87 22.98 -8.40 -7.39
C GLY A 87 23.19 -9.87 -7.68
N GLY A 88 24.11 -10.48 -6.95
CA GLY A 88 24.16 -11.94 -6.85
C GLY A 88 22.81 -12.54 -6.43
N PRO A 89 22.61 -13.85 -6.59
CA PRO A 89 21.33 -14.54 -6.42
C PRO A 89 20.59 -14.27 -5.09
N LEU A 90 21.33 -13.86 -4.05
CA LEU A 90 20.78 -13.45 -2.77
C LEU A 90 19.87 -12.21 -2.86
N GLN A 91 20.24 -11.20 -3.65
CA GLN A 91 19.43 -9.98 -3.78
C GLN A 91 18.08 -10.24 -4.44
N HIS A 92 18.09 -11.05 -5.51
CA HIS A 92 16.86 -11.50 -6.17
C HIS A 92 15.95 -12.27 -5.21
N THR A 93 16.53 -13.17 -4.40
CA THR A 93 15.79 -13.96 -3.42
C THR A 93 15.13 -13.07 -2.36
N VAL A 94 15.84 -12.04 -1.89
CA VAL A 94 15.31 -11.08 -0.91
C VAL A 94 14.17 -10.24 -1.48
N ALA A 95 14.30 -9.76 -2.72
CA ALA A 95 13.24 -9.01 -3.40
C ALA A 95 11.99 -9.88 -3.63
N LEU A 96 12.18 -11.13 -4.05
CA LEU A 96 11.07 -12.07 -4.23
C LEU A 96 10.37 -12.38 -2.92
N ALA A 97 11.12 -12.57 -1.83
CA ALA A 97 10.56 -12.78 -0.50
C ALA A 97 9.76 -11.57 -0.01
N ALA A 98 10.27 -10.34 -0.23
CA ALA A 98 9.57 -9.11 0.11
C ALA A 98 8.27 -8.94 -0.72
N ALA A 99 8.31 -9.23 -2.02
CA ALA A 99 7.14 -9.21 -2.89
C ALA A 99 6.07 -10.22 -2.46
N ALA A 100 6.48 -11.46 -2.15
CA ALA A 100 5.58 -12.49 -1.64
C ALA A 100 4.95 -12.09 -0.30
N ALA A 101 5.73 -11.46 0.59
CA ALA A 101 5.22 -10.95 1.86
C ALA A 101 4.14 -9.89 1.68
N VAL A 102 4.29 -8.95 0.73
CA VAL A 102 3.27 -7.93 0.41
C VAL A 102 1.99 -8.58 -0.11
N LEU A 103 2.10 -9.48 -1.09
CA LEU A 103 0.94 -10.15 -1.66
C LEU A 103 0.18 -10.95 -0.59
N LEU A 104 0.91 -11.73 0.21
CA LEU A 104 0.31 -12.52 1.28
C LEU A 104 -0.33 -11.62 2.35
N ALA A 105 0.30 -10.49 2.68
CA ALA A 105 -0.25 -9.53 3.63
C ALA A 105 -1.59 -8.96 3.17
N VAL A 106 -1.70 -8.62 1.89
CA VAL A 106 -2.95 -8.14 1.27
C VAL A 106 -4.02 -9.23 1.31
N VAL A 107 -3.72 -10.44 0.88
CA VAL A 107 -4.66 -11.57 0.85
C VAL A 107 -5.18 -11.90 2.26
N VAL A 108 -4.29 -12.07 3.24
CA VAL A 108 -4.67 -12.38 4.63
C VAL A 108 -5.56 -11.29 5.21
N ARG A 109 -5.29 -10.04 4.86
CA ARG A 109 -6.04 -8.90 5.35
C ARG A 109 -7.44 -8.81 4.74
N LEU A 110 -7.57 -8.96 3.43
CA LEU A 110 -8.86 -9.03 2.74
C LEU A 110 -9.71 -10.18 3.26
N ALA A 111 -9.13 -11.38 3.37
CA ALA A 111 -9.82 -12.54 3.94
C ALA A 111 -10.36 -12.28 5.36
N ARG A 112 -9.58 -11.59 6.20
CA ARG A 112 -10.04 -11.19 7.54
C ARG A 112 -11.18 -10.18 7.50
N PHE A 113 -11.20 -9.26 6.55
CA PHE A 113 -12.33 -8.34 6.38
C PHE A 113 -13.58 -9.09 5.92
N SER A 114 -13.47 -10.03 4.98
CA SER A 114 -14.59 -10.85 4.50
C SER A 114 -15.21 -11.73 5.59
N CYS A 115 -14.41 -12.18 6.57
CA CYS A 115 -14.87 -13.00 7.69
C CYS A 115 -15.38 -12.19 8.91
N GLN A 116 -15.29 -10.85 8.93
CA GLN A 116 -15.78 -10.04 10.06
C GLN A 116 -17.28 -9.77 9.94
N ALA A 117 -18.03 -10.01 11.03
CA ALA A 117 -19.47 -9.76 11.07
C ALA A 117 -19.80 -8.24 10.98
N PRO A 118 -20.96 -7.85 10.42
CA PRO A 118 -21.31 -6.46 10.12
C PRO A 118 -21.31 -5.47 11.30
N ASP A 119 -21.38 -5.97 12.54
CA ASP A 119 -21.54 -5.16 13.76
C ASP A 119 -20.24 -4.82 14.50
N SER A 120 -19.06 -5.08 13.92
CA SER A 120 -17.81 -4.64 14.54
C SER A 120 -17.58 -3.14 14.31
N SER A 121 -17.85 -2.34 15.35
CA SER A 121 -17.69 -0.87 15.33
C SER A 121 -16.23 -0.37 15.23
N THR A 122 -15.28 -1.25 14.91
CA THR A 122 -13.83 -1.05 14.98
C THR A 122 -13.19 -1.31 13.61
N PHE A 123 -12.59 -0.28 13.02
CA PHE A 123 -11.79 -0.41 11.80
C PHE A 123 -10.42 -0.99 12.19
N THR A 124 -10.03 -2.14 11.64
CA THR A 124 -8.82 -2.84 12.07
C THR A 124 -7.82 -2.94 10.91
N GLY A 125 -6.65 -2.31 11.07
CA GLY A 125 -5.59 -2.29 10.06
C GLY A 125 -5.51 -0.98 9.25
N LEU A 126 -4.33 -0.78 8.63
CA LEU A 126 -4.11 0.22 7.57
C LEU A 126 -5.13 -0.02 6.44
N PRO A 127 -5.47 0.88 5.50
CA PRO A 127 -6.23 0.50 4.28
C PRO A 127 -5.35 -0.23 3.23
N SER A 128 -5.92 -1.12 2.41
CA SER A 128 -5.14 -1.94 1.45
C SER A 128 -4.52 -1.08 0.35
N PRO A 129 -5.29 -0.13 -0.22
CA PRO A 129 -4.74 0.84 -1.16
C PRO A 129 -3.58 1.64 -0.58
N PHE A 130 -3.66 2.04 0.70
CA PHE A 130 -2.62 2.85 1.32
C PHE A 130 -1.31 2.06 1.55
N GLY A 131 -1.40 0.79 1.94
CA GLY A 131 -0.22 -0.08 2.04
C GLY A 131 0.45 -0.31 0.68
N ALA A 132 -0.35 -0.54 -0.37
CA ALA A 132 0.14 -0.66 -1.74
C ALA A 132 0.89 0.60 -2.21
N MET A 133 0.32 1.77 -1.94
CA MET A 133 0.94 3.07 -2.27
C MET A 133 2.26 3.29 -1.52
N ALA A 134 2.34 2.88 -0.24
CA ALA A 134 3.58 2.96 0.52
C ALA A 134 4.67 2.05 -0.04
N VAL A 135 4.34 0.81 -0.43
CA VAL A 135 5.28 -0.12 -1.08
C VAL A 135 5.83 0.46 -2.38
N ILE A 136 4.96 0.99 -3.24
CA ILE A 136 5.36 1.62 -4.50
C ILE A 136 6.24 2.84 -4.26
N THR A 137 5.90 3.64 -3.24
CA THR A 137 6.72 4.79 -2.84
C THR A 137 8.12 4.35 -2.43
N VAL A 138 8.25 3.30 -1.60
CA VAL A 138 9.57 2.77 -1.22
C VAL A 138 10.39 2.37 -2.45
N VAL A 139 9.77 1.68 -3.40
CA VAL A 139 10.42 1.26 -4.63
C VAL A 139 10.85 2.46 -5.49
N LEU A 140 9.99 3.47 -5.65
CA LEU A 140 10.27 4.67 -6.44
C LEU A 140 11.36 5.57 -5.84
N LEU A 141 11.58 5.51 -4.52
CA LEU A 141 12.66 6.22 -3.85
C LEU A 141 14.04 5.57 -4.08
N ASP A 142 14.05 4.38 -4.69
CA ASP A 142 15.24 3.61 -5.06
C ASP A 142 16.30 3.49 -3.94
N PRO A 143 15.94 2.98 -2.75
CA PRO A 143 16.90 2.75 -1.67
C PRO A 143 17.84 1.59 -2.00
N PRO A 144 18.86 1.29 -1.17
CA PRO A 144 19.61 0.05 -1.28
C PRO A 144 18.68 -1.18 -1.13
N VAL A 145 18.88 -2.24 -1.94
CA VAL A 145 18.00 -3.44 -1.99
C VAL A 145 17.60 -3.96 -0.61
N TYR A 146 18.55 -4.14 0.30
CA TYR A 146 18.27 -4.66 1.64
C TYR A 146 17.43 -3.71 2.50
N VAL A 147 17.66 -2.40 2.36
CA VAL A 147 16.92 -1.36 3.09
C VAL A 147 15.51 -1.26 2.54
N GLY A 148 15.34 -1.24 1.21
CA GLY A 148 14.03 -1.22 0.58
C GLY A 148 13.23 -2.49 0.86
N ALA A 149 13.85 -3.67 0.76
CA ALA A 149 13.19 -4.94 1.10
C ALA A 149 12.76 -4.99 2.57
N ALA A 150 13.59 -4.49 3.50
CA ALA A 150 13.21 -4.39 4.91
C ALA A 150 12.05 -3.41 5.12
N ALA A 151 12.05 -2.25 4.44
CA ALA A 151 10.95 -1.30 4.51
C ALA A 151 9.65 -1.89 3.92
N VAL A 152 9.72 -2.58 2.79
CA VAL A 152 8.58 -3.29 2.18
C VAL A 152 8.04 -4.37 3.11
N ALA A 153 8.91 -5.18 3.71
CA ALA A 153 8.53 -6.20 4.68
C ALA A 153 7.89 -5.59 5.93
N LEU A 154 8.38 -4.44 6.39
CA LEU A 154 7.77 -3.68 7.49
C LEU A 154 6.37 -3.20 7.12
N VAL A 155 6.17 -2.64 5.92
CA VAL A 155 4.83 -2.25 5.45
C VAL A 155 3.90 -3.47 5.35
N ALA A 156 4.37 -4.59 4.79
CA ALA A 156 3.60 -5.83 4.72
C ALA A 156 3.20 -6.34 6.12
N TRP A 157 4.13 -6.30 7.07
CA TRP A 157 3.85 -6.64 8.46
C TRP A 157 2.82 -5.70 9.09
N LEU A 158 2.92 -4.39 8.86
CA LEU A 158 1.94 -3.39 9.32
C LEU A 158 0.55 -3.61 8.73
N MET A 159 0.44 -4.11 7.50
CA MET A 159 -0.86 -4.47 6.89
C MET A 159 -1.51 -5.65 7.61
N VAL A 160 -0.76 -6.69 7.98
CA VAL A 160 -1.31 -7.87 8.69
C VAL A 160 -1.56 -7.60 10.18
N SER A 161 -0.75 -6.71 10.76
CA SER A 161 -0.75 -6.44 12.20
C SER A 161 -2.13 -6.03 12.70
N ARG A 162 -2.53 -6.63 13.84
CA ARG A 162 -3.83 -6.40 14.48
C ARG A 162 -3.87 -5.09 15.27
N VAL A 163 -3.18 -4.05 14.81
CA VAL A 163 -3.27 -2.76 15.48
C VAL A 163 -4.69 -2.25 15.22
N ALA A 164 -5.49 -2.18 16.28
CA ALA A 164 -6.83 -1.60 16.22
C ALA A 164 -6.65 -0.09 15.96
N TYR A 165 -7.22 0.41 14.87
CA TYR A 165 -7.19 1.83 14.57
C TYR A 165 -8.37 2.46 15.32
N PRO A 166 -8.15 3.21 16.42
CA PRO A 166 -9.18 4.04 16.98
C PRO A 166 -9.61 4.97 15.86
N LYS A 167 -10.90 4.93 15.50
CA LYS A 167 -11.49 5.80 14.48
C LYS A 167 -10.98 7.21 14.78
N PRO A 168 -10.16 7.81 13.91
CA PRO A 168 -9.66 9.14 14.20
C PRO A 168 -10.89 10.05 14.25
N ARG A 169 -11.20 10.58 15.44
CA ARG A 169 -12.34 11.47 15.65
C ARG A 169 -11.82 12.90 15.55
N GLY A 170 -12.47 13.72 14.73
CA GLY A 170 -12.14 15.15 14.59
C GLY A 170 -10.95 15.43 13.68
N ARG A 171 -10.11 16.40 14.06
CA ARG A 171 -9.06 17.00 13.22
C ARG A 171 -7.99 16.01 12.71
N LEU A 172 -7.67 14.98 13.47
CA LEU A 172 -6.65 13.99 13.10
C LEU A 172 -7.08 13.09 11.93
N ALA A 173 -8.37 12.80 11.79
CA ALA A 173 -8.91 12.06 10.64
C ALA A 173 -8.75 12.85 9.35
N TYR A 174 -9.14 14.13 9.40
CA TYR A 174 -9.00 15.03 8.26
C TYR A 174 -7.53 15.28 7.91
N ALA A 175 -6.63 15.35 8.91
CA ALA A 175 -5.20 15.46 8.68
C ALA A 175 -4.62 14.20 8.01
N ALA A 176 -4.95 13.00 8.50
CA ALA A 176 -4.49 11.75 7.89
C ALA A 176 -5.02 11.58 6.46
N LEU A 177 -6.31 11.86 6.23
CA LEU A 177 -6.92 11.87 4.90
C LEU A 177 -6.25 12.91 3.99
N GLY A 178 -5.97 14.11 4.51
CA GLY A 178 -5.24 15.16 3.81
C GLY A 178 -3.85 14.70 3.37
N CYS A 179 -3.08 14.08 4.27
CA CYS A 179 -1.76 13.53 3.94
C CYS A 179 -1.82 12.43 2.88
N ILE A 180 -2.83 11.55 2.92
CA ILE A 180 -3.05 10.52 1.91
C ILE A 180 -3.32 11.16 0.54
N VAL A 181 -4.22 12.13 0.49
CA VAL A 181 -4.59 12.84 -0.75
C VAL A 181 -3.40 13.62 -1.30
N VAL A 182 -2.64 14.31 -0.43
CA VAL A 182 -1.42 15.04 -0.81
C VAL A 182 -0.37 14.07 -1.36
N GLY A 183 -0.10 12.96 -0.68
CA GLY A 183 0.86 11.95 -1.14
C GLY A 183 0.47 11.31 -2.47
N ALA A 184 -0.81 10.97 -2.64
CA ALA A 184 -1.36 10.47 -3.90
C ALA A 184 -1.24 11.52 -5.02
N GLY A 185 -1.49 12.80 -4.72
CA GLY A 185 -1.32 13.92 -5.64
C GLY A 185 0.15 14.13 -6.06
N CYS A 186 1.10 13.98 -5.13
CA CYS A 186 2.52 14.03 -5.44
C CYS A 186 2.96 12.89 -6.38
N LEU A 187 2.45 11.67 -6.15
CA LEU A 187 2.72 10.53 -7.03
C LEU A 187 2.08 10.71 -8.41
N ALA A 188 0.87 11.25 -8.47
CA ALA A 188 0.23 11.61 -9.73
C ALA A 188 1.05 12.68 -10.49
N ALA A 189 1.52 13.72 -9.79
CA ALA A 189 2.35 14.76 -10.39
C ALA A 189 3.67 14.20 -10.94
N TRP A 190 4.30 13.26 -10.23
CA TRP A 190 5.47 12.55 -10.74
C TRP A 190 5.15 11.69 -11.96
N ALA A 191 4.01 10.97 -11.94
CA ALA A 191 3.58 10.12 -13.05
C ALA A 191 3.18 10.92 -14.30
N LEU A 192 2.68 12.15 -14.16
CA LEU A 192 2.31 13.04 -15.26
C LEU A 192 3.47 13.92 -15.76
N ASP A 193 4.69 13.67 -15.28
CA ASP A 193 5.91 14.43 -15.61
C ASP A 193 5.77 15.95 -15.35
N ALA A 194 5.09 16.31 -14.25
CA ALA A 194 4.95 17.70 -13.84
C ALA A 194 6.32 18.32 -13.49
N PRO A 195 6.50 19.65 -13.70
CA PRO A 195 7.74 20.33 -13.34
C PRO A 195 8.03 20.17 -11.84
N GLY A 196 9.23 19.64 -11.51
CA GLY A 196 9.61 19.33 -10.14
C GLY A 196 9.10 17.99 -9.59
N GLY A 197 8.56 17.12 -10.44
CA GLY A 197 7.96 15.83 -10.04
C GLY A 197 8.85 14.95 -9.16
N VAL A 198 10.17 14.99 -9.34
CA VAL A 198 11.13 14.25 -8.48
C VAL A 198 11.15 14.80 -7.05
N VAL A 199 11.15 16.12 -6.89
CA VAL A 199 11.09 16.77 -5.55
C VAL A 199 9.76 16.44 -4.87
N LEU A 200 8.66 16.48 -5.64
CA LEU A 200 7.32 16.09 -5.19
C LEU A 200 7.27 14.62 -4.76
N LEU A 201 7.94 13.72 -5.48
CA LEU A 201 8.05 12.30 -5.11
C LEU A 201 8.77 12.14 -3.77
N TYR A 202 9.92 12.80 -3.57
CA TYR A 202 10.64 12.73 -2.30
C TYR A 202 9.84 13.33 -1.14
N SER A 203 9.22 14.50 -1.31
CA SER A 203 8.44 15.15 -0.24
C SER A 203 7.14 14.42 0.07
N GLY A 204 6.38 14.03 -0.96
CA GLY A 204 5.11 13.33 -0.82
C GLY A 204 5.29 11.88 -0.36
N GLY A 205 6.33 11.21 -0.86
CA GLY A 205 6.69 9.87 -0.45
C GLY A 205 7.19 9.82 1.00
N GLY A 206 8.04 10.78 1.39
CA GLY A 206 8.48 10.95 2.78
C GLY A 206 7.30 11.18 3.73
N LEU A 207 6.32 12.00 3.35
CA LEU A 207 5.10 12.23 4.13
C LEU A 207 4.25 10.96 4.29
N LEU A 208 4.07 10.19 3.20
CA LEU A 208 3.33 8.93 3.22
C LEU A 208 4.00 7.91 4.14
N LEU A 209 5.31 7.72 4.04
CA LEU A 209 6.06 6.79 4.88
C LEU A 209 6.07 7.23 6.34
N ALA A 210 6.23 8.54 6.60
CA ALA A 210 6.11 9.09 7.95
C ALA A 210 4.73 8.83 8.54
N LEU A 211 3.65 8.94 7.76
CA LEU A 211 2.29 8.63 8.20
C LEU A 211 2.16 7.13 8.53
N VAL A 212 2.63 6.24 7.64
CA VAL A 212 2.63 4.78 7.87
C VAL A 212 3.34 4.41 9.18
N LEU A 213 4.45 5.07 9.49
CA LEU A 213 5.25 4.82 10.69
C LEU A 213 4.72 5.52 11.96
N ALA A 214 4.13 6.71 11.83
CA ALA A 214 3.58 7.47 12.95
C ALA A 214 2.31 6.82 13.52
N VAL A 215 1.54 6.15 12.67
CA VAL A 215 0.33 5.43 13.04
C VAL A 215 0.58 4.42 14.18
N PRO A 216 1.44 3.39 14.07
CA PRO A 216 1.64 2.44 15.17
C PRO A 216 2.16 3.09 16.45
N VAL A 217 3.00 4.13 16.35
CA VAL A 217 3.55 4.85 17.52
C VAL A 217 2.47 5.61 18.29
N SER A 218 1.60 6.33 17.58
CA SER A 218 0.48 7.06 18.18
C SER A 218 -0.51 6.14 18.91
N LEU A 219 -0.59 4.87 18.49
CA LEU A 219 -1.48 3.86 19.05
C LEU A 219 -0.90 3.19 20.30
N VAL A 220 0.41 2.94 20.31
CA VAL A 220 1.13 2.50 21.52
C VAL A 220 1.09 3.60 22.60
N ALA A 221 1.20 4.87 22.21
CA ALA A 221 1.08 6.00 23.12
C ALA A 221 -0.34 6.15 23.70
N ALA A 222 -1.39 5.95 22.89
CA ALA A 222 -2.78 6.00 23.35
C ALA A 222 -3.11 4.92 24.39
N ARG A 223 -2.62 3.69 24.20
CA ARG A 223 -2.82 2.57 25.14
C ARG A 223 -2.17 2.78 26.51
N ARG A 224 -1.14 3.63 26.61
CA ARG A 224 -0.50 3.98 27.89
C ARG A 224 -1.31 4.99 28.71
N ASN A 225 -2.27 5.67 28.08
CA ASN A 225 -3.08 6.71 28.71
C ASN A 225 -4.49 6.24 29.07
N ASP A 226 -4.86 4.98 28.80
CA ASP A 226 -6.12 4.41 29.27
C ASP A 226 -5.98 4.07 30.77
N PRO A 227 -6.73 4.72 31.67
CA PRO A 227 -6.70 4.38 33.09
C PRO A 227 -7.21 2.94 33.28
N ALA A 228 -6.52 2.17 34.13
CA ALA A 228 -6.92 0.80 34.44
C ALA A 228 -8.40 0.76 34.89
N PRO A 229 -9.17 -0.26 34.50
CA PRO A 229 -10.55 -0.40 34.96
C PRO A 229 -10.55 -0.48 36.49
N ALA A 230 -11.35 0.38 37.14
CA ALA A 230 -11.50 0.38 38.58
C ALA A 230 -11.95 -1.02 39.05
N PRO A 231 -11.43 -1.53 40.18
CA PRO A 231 -11.85 -2.82 40.70
C PRO A 231 -13.38 -2.80 40.89
N ALA A 232 -14.04 -3.81 40.33
CA ALA A 232 -15.48 -3.96 40.47
C ALA A 232 -15.79 -4.18 41.95
N ASP A 233 -16.52 -3.24 42.56
CA ASP A 233 -17.03 -3.39 43.92
C ASP A 233 -17.95 -4.62 43.94
N SER A 234 -17.50 -5.66 44.63
CA SER A 234 -18.29 -6.84 44.93
C SER A 234 -19.33 -6.48 46.00
N VAL A 235 -20.61 -6.42 45.60
CA VAL A 235 -21.78 -6.38 46.49
C VAL A 235 -22.69 -7.55 46.14
#